data_AF-A0AAW9J967-F1
#
_entry.id   AF-A0AAW9J967-F1
#
_cell.length_a   1.000
_cell.length_b   1.000
_cell.length_c   1.000
_cell.angle_alpha   90.00
_cell.angle_beta   90.00
_cell.angle_gamma   90.00
#
_symmetry.space_group_name_H-M   'P 1'
#
loop_
_entity.id
_entity.type
_entity.pdbx_description
1 polymer ?
#
loop_
_entity_poly.entity_id
_entity_poly.type
_entity_poly.pdbx_seq_one_letter_code
_entity_poly.pdbx_strand_id
1 'polypeptide(L)'
;MLLLCAIFSLSIVSYPVKAIDTNLVAKNDNASDIDLGISNLDYNKYEVLASNGDRVESFVPKEGLFSNDKFIVVERNKKSITTSPVDISIIDSVTDRTYPGALQLVNGDFVDNKPNLLTAKRKPLNISIDLPGMGKEKITTVNNPTYGNVSGAIDDLVSLW
;
A
#
# COMPACT_ATOMS: atom_id res chain seq x y z
N MET A 1 -30.84 5.90 -82.83
CA MET A 1 -30.86 7.29 -83.33
C MET A 1 -30.86 8.20 -82.10
N LEU A 2 -29.82 9.04 -81.99
CA LEU A 2 -29.64 10.29 -81.20
C LEU A 2 -30.60 10.51 -80.00
N LEU A 3 -30.18 10.91 -78.79
CA LEU A 3 -29.25 12.01 -78.50
C LEU A 3 -28.90 12.05 -77.00
N LEU A 4 -27.62 12.31 -76.74
CA LEU A 4 -27.00 12.96 -75.57
C LEU A 4 -27.94 13.77 -74.64
N CYS A 5 -27.78 13.60 -73.32
CA CYS A 5 -27.59 14.75 -72.43
C CYS A 5 -26.97 14.32 -71.08
N ALA A 6 -25.69 14.61 -70.91
CA ALA A 6 -24.98 14.47 -69.64
C ALA A 6 -25.35 15.63 -68.72
N ILE A 7 -25.81 15.31 -67.50
CA ILE A 7 -25.95 16.29 -66.42
C ILE A 7 -25.06 15.79 -65.29
N PHE A 8 -23.87 16.37 -65.16
CA PHE A 8 -23.02 16.20 -63.99
C PHE A 8 -23.68 16.92 -62.81
N SER A 9 -24.42 16.19 -61.98
CA SER A 9 -24.87 16.69 -60.69
C SER A 9 -23.72 16.59 -59.69
N LEU A 10 -23.20 17.74 -59.27
CA LEU A 10 -22.21 17.84 -58.21
C LEU A 10 -22.89 17.52 -56.87
N SER A 11 -22.79 16.28 -56.41
CA SER A 11 -23.29 15.87 -55.10
C SER A 11 -22.37 16.43 -54.02
N ILE A 12 -22.78 17.49 -53.34
CA ILE A 12 -22.09 18.00 -52.16
C ILE A 12 -22.34 17.00 -51.04
N VAL A 13 -21.31 16.23 -50.67
CA VAL A 13 -21.36 15.33 -49.51
C VAL A 13 -21.29 16.21 -48.26
N SER A 14 -22.43 16.44 -47.62
CA SER A 14 -22.49 17.10 -46.32
C SER A 14 -22.25 16.06 -45.23
N TYR A 15 -20.99 15.96 -44.76
CA TYR A 15 -20.70 15.24 -43.53
C TYR A 15 -21.15 16.10 -42.34
N PRO A 16 -21.87 15.55 -41.34
CA PRO A 16 -22.16 16.31 -40.14
C PRO A 16 -20.85 16.59 -39.40
N VAL A 17 -20.40 17.84 -39.41
CA VAL A 17 -19.35 18.33 -38.52
C VAL A 17 -19.93 18.26 -37.11
N LYS A 18 -19.45 17.29 -36.32
CA LYS A 18 -19.78 17.19 -34.90
C LYS A 18 -19.13 18.38 -34.21
N ALA A 19 -19.95 19.30 -33.69
CA ALA A 19 -19.47 20.40 -32.89
C ALA A 19 -18.64 19.85 -31.72
N ILE A 20 -17.39 20.31 -31.59
CA ILE A 20 -16.59 20.06 -30.40
C ILE A 20 -17.14 21.00 -29.34
N ASP A 21 -17.86 20.43 -28.38
CA ASP A 21 -18.31 21.14 -27.20
C ASP A 21 -17.09 21.38 -26.30
N THR A 22 -16.49 22.58 -26.40
CA THR A 22 -15.28 22.97 -25.67
C THR A 22 -15.54 23.33 -24.22
N ASN A 23 -16.47 22.68 -23.52
CA ASN A 23 -16.70 22.89 -22.09
C ASN A 23 -17.32 21.68 -21.37
N LEU A 24 -16.66 20.52 -21.46
CA LEU A 24 -16.77 19.48 -20.43
C LEU A 24 -15.36 19.03 -20.08
N VAL A 25 -14.74 19.69 -19.11
CA VAL A 25 -13.78 19.01 -18.24
C VAL A 25 -14.59 17.93 -17.53
N ALA A 26 -14.70 16.77 -18.18
CA ALA A 26 -15.26 15.58 -17.58
C ALA A 26 -14.42 15.32 -16.32
N LYS A 27 -15.01 15.57 -15.16
CA LYS A 27 -14.54 14.99 -13.91
C LYS A 27 -14.73 13.49 -14.07
N ASN A 28 -13.76 12.83 -14.70
CA ASN A 28 -13.72 11.38 -14.77
C ASN A 28 -13.62 10.92 -13.32
N ASP A 29 -14.72 10.44 -12.77
CA ASP A 29 -14.75 9.83 -11.46
C ASP A 29 -14.10 8.44 -11.60
N ASN A 30 -12.77 8.43 -11.68
CA ASN A 30 -11.96 7.22 -11.84
C ASN A 30 -12.09 6.27 -10.63
N ALA A 31 -12.98 6.56 -9.67
CA ALA A 31 -13.26 5.71 -8.53
C ALA A 31 -13.66 4.29 -8.96
N SER A 32 -14.54 4.17 -9.97
CA SER A 32 -14.94 2.85 -10.50
C SER A 32 -13.75 2.07 -11.06
N ASP A 33 -12.84 2.76 -11.73
CA ASP A 33 -11.68 2.15 -12.38
C ASP A 33 -10.64 1.73 -11.34
N ILE A 34 -10.48 2.51 -10.27
CA ILE A 34 -9.64 2.16 -9.12
C ILE A 34 -10.21 0.94 -8.39
N ASP A 35 -11.51 0.93 -8.11
CA ASP A 35 -12.18 -0.19 -7.45
C ASP A 35 -12.07 -1.48 -8.30
N LEU A 36 -12.31 -1.38 -9.60
CA LEU A 36 -12.15 -2.49 -10.54
C LEU A 36 -10.68 -2.95 -10.64
N GLY A 37 -9.74 -2.00 -10.65
CA GLY A 37 -8.30 -2.29 -10.69
C GLY A 37 -7.82 -3.05 -9.45
N ILE A 38 -8.23 -2.61 -8.25
CA ILE A 38 -7.86 -3.23 -6.97
C ILE A 38 -8.55 -4.59 -6.81
N SER A 39 -9.85 -4.67 -7.14
CA SER A 39 -10.62 -5.92 -6.98
C SER A 39 -10.18 -7.04 -7.92
N ASN A 40 -9.57 -6.71 -9.05
CA ASN A 40 -9.02 -7.68 -10.01
C ASN A 40 -7.56 -8.08 -9.73
N LEU A 41 -6.95 -7.61 -8.64
CA LEU A 41 -5.61 -8.07 -8.25
C LEU A 41 -5.67 -9.55 -7.85
N ASP A 42 -4.94 -10.38 -8.59
CA ASP A 42 -4.78 -11.81 -8.31
C ASP A 42 -3.46 -12.06 -7.58
N TYR A 43 -3.53 -12.40 -6.30
CA TYR A 43 -2.36 -12.66 -5.46
C TYR A 43 -2.71 -13.57 -4.27
N ASN A 44 -1.72 -14.34 -3.81
CA ASN A 44 -1.86 -15.11 -2.57
C ASN A 44 -1.46 -14.25 -1.36
N LYS A 45 -2.46 -13.88 -0.55
CA LYS A 45 -2.27 -13.08 0.66
C LYS A 45 -1.34 -13.71 1.72
N TYR A 46 -1.12 -15.03 1.66
CA TYR A 46 -0.23 -15.74 2.59
C TYR A 46 1.22 -15.79 2.09
N GLU A 47 1.46 -15.55 0.80
CA GLU A 47 2.79 -15.64 0.19
C GLU A 47 3.41 -14.28 -0.07
N VAL A 48 2.60 -13.25 -0.33
CA VAL A 48 3.08 -11.91 -0.74
C VAL A 48 3.99 -11.23 0.30
N LEU A 49 3.87 -11.60 1.58
CA LEU A 49 4.73 -11.14 2.69
C LEU A 49 5.51 -12.29 3.34
N ALA A 50 5.52 -13.48 2.75
CA ALA A 50 6.25 -14.61 3.31
C ALA A 50 7.76 -14.41 3.12
N SER A 51 8.53 -14.62 4.18
CA SER A 51 9.99 -14.61 4.14
C SER A 51 10.54 -15.93 4.65
N ASN A 52 11.45 -16.53 3.88
CA ASN A 52 12.12 -17.76 4.25
C ASN A 52 13.52 -17.43 4.75
N GLY A 53 13.78 -17.76 6.01
CA GLY A 53 15.11 -17.63 6.59
C GLY A 53 16.07 -18.71 6.12
N ASP A 54 17.24 -18.74 6.76
CA ASP A 54 18.31 -19.67 6.42
C ASP A 54 17.91 -21.13 6.61
N ARG A 55 18.40 -21.98 5.71
CA ARG A 55 18.24 -23.44 5.76
C ARG A 55 19.53 -24.09 6.23
N VAL A 56 19.48 -24.76 7.38
CA VAL A 56 20.64 -25.51 7.91
C VAL A 56 20.63 -26.94 7.39
N GLU A 57 21.59 -27.26 6.51
CA GLU A 57 21.74 -28.60 5.92
C GLU A 57 22.68 -29.51 6.71
N SER A 58 23.77 -28.97 7.29
CA SER A 58 24.75 -29.74 8.06
C SER A 58 25.32 -28.93 9.24
N PHE A 59 25.61 -29.60 10.35
CA PHE A 59 26.26 -29.03 11.54
C PHE A 59 26.97 -30.13 12.36
N VAL A 60 27.98 -29.77 13.16
CA VAL A 60 28.64 -30.69 14.10
C VAL A 60 27.81 -30.77 15.39
N PRO A 61 27.26 -31.94 15.76
CA PRO A 61 26.34 -32.04 16.90
C PRO A 61 26.98 -31.81 18.26
N LYS A 62 28.24 -32.22 18.44
CA LYS A 62 28.97 -32.08 19.69
C LYS A 62 30.47 -31.93 19.43
N GLU A 63 31.09 -30.97 20.10
CA GLU A 63 32.55 -30.77 20.05
C GLU A 63 33.10 -30.33 21.41
N GLY A 64 34.39 -30.57 21.61
CA GLY A 64 35.12 -30.15 22.80
C GLY A 64 36.26 -29.22 22.43
N LEU A 65 36.39 -28.12 23.17
CA LEU A 65 37.45 -27.13 22.98
C LEU A 65 38.07 -26.73 24.32
N PHE A 66 39.40 -26.61 24.34
CA PHE A 66 40.13 -26.15 25.51
C PHE A 66 40.49 -24.68 25.33
N SER A 67 40.07 -23.83 26.26
CA SER A 67 40.33 -22.39 26.22
C SER A 67 40.32 -21.81 27.63
N ASN A 68 41.27 -20.91 27.95
CA ASN A 68 41.38 -20.26 29.26
C ASN A 68 41.35 -21.25 30.44
N ASP A 69 42.15 -22.31 30.34
CA ASP A 69 42.24 -23.41 31.33
C ASP A 69 40.91 -24.13 31.62
N LYS A 70 39.95 -24.06 30.69
CA LYS A 70 38.66 -24.77 30.78
C LYS A 70 38.47 -25.67 29.58
N PHE A 71 37.86 -26.83 29.83
CA PHE A 71 37.31 -27.68 28.77
C PHE A 71 35.83 -27.33 28.57
N ILE A 72 35.51 -26.80 27.39
CA ILE A 72 34.18 -26.37 27.01
C ILE A 72 33.61 -27.42 26.06
N VAL A 73 32.41 -27.91 26.37
CA VAL A 73 31.66 -28.83 25.52
C VAL A 73 30.51 -28.06 24.89
N VAL A 74 30.48 -27.99 23.57
CA VAL A 74 29.41 -27.34 22.80
C VAL A 74 28.54 -28.41 22.18
N GLU A 75 27.24 -28.35 22.45
CA GLU A 75 26.22 -29.19 21.81
C GLU A 75 25.31 -28.33 20.93
N ARG A 76 25.08 -28.76 19.70
CA ARG A 76 24.25 -28.08 18.71
C ARG A 76 23.08 -28.95 18.32
N ASN A 77 21.91 -28.35 18.18
CA ASN A 77 20.69 -29.03 17.75
C ASN A 77 20.01 -28.18 16.67
N LYS A 78 19.62 -28.80 15.55
CA LYS A 78 18.79 -28.14 14.55
C LYS A 78 17.42 -27.83 15.15
N LYS A 79 16.95 -26.60 14.97
CA LYS A 79 15.64 -26.12 15.39
C LYS A 79 14.97 -25.38 14.24
N SER A 80 13.65 -25.31 14.27
CA SER A 80 12.83 -24.61 13.29
C SER A 80 11.89 -23.66 14.01
N ILE A 81 11.68 -22.47 13.44
CA ILE A 81 10.72 -21.47 13.92
C ILE A 81 9.85 -21.09 12.72
N THR A 82 8.55 -21.04 12.93
CA THR A 82 7.57 -20.59 11.93
C THR A 82 6.56 -19.71 12.64
N THR A 83 6.34 -18.51 12.13
CA THR A 83 5.49 -17.48 12.74
C THR A 83 4.68 -16.76 11.67
N SER A 84 3.58 -16.13 12.09
CA SER A 84 2.75 -15.27 11.22
C SER A 84 2.25 -14.08 12.04
N PRO A 85 3.14 -13.15 12.42
CA PRO A 85 2.77 -12.01 13.24
C PRO A 85 1.81 -11.09 12.49
N VAL A 86 0.83 -10.54 13.20
CA VAL A 86 -0.02 -9.45 12.70
C VAL A 86 0.49 -8.08 13.14
N ASP A 87 1.22 -8.04 14.26
CA ASP A 87 1.92 -6.85 14.74
C ASP A 87 3.28 -6.74 14.05
N ILE A 88 3.56 -5.57 13.48
CA ILE A 88 4.78 -5.30 12.73
C ILE A 88 5.59 -4.26 13.49
N SER A 89 6.84 -4.61 13.79
CA SER A 89 7.79 -3.70 14.42
C SER A 89 8.06 -2.48 13.54
N ILE A 90 8.12 -1.30 14.15
CA ILE A 90 8.47 -0.06 13.48
C ILE A 90 9.94 0.25 13.77
N ILE A 91 10.70 0.61 12.74
CA ILE A 91 12.05 1.13 12.88
C ILE A 91 11.99 2.65 12.80
N ASP A 92 12.56 3.34 13.80
CA ASP A 92 12.44 4.80 13.96
C ASP A 92 12.88 5.60 12.72
N SER A 93 13.84 5.07 11.95
CA SER A 93 14.37 5.72 10.75
C SER A 93 13.37 5.90 9.59
N VAL A 94 12.19 5.28 9.65
CA VAL A 94 11.15 5.32 8.60
C VAL A 94 9.75 5.62 9.17
N THR A 95 9.68 6.24 10.34
CA THR A 95 8.42 6.54 11.05
C THR A 95 7.50 7.50 10.29
N ASP A 96 8.05 8.35 9.41
CA ASP A 96 7.31 9.24 8.52
C ASP A 96 6.37 8.49 7.56
N ARG A 97 6.61 7.20 7.35
CA ARG A 97 5.82 6.33 6.47
C ARG A 97 4.74 5.54 7.20
N THR A 98 4.74 5.55 8.53
CA THR A 98 3.84 4.75 9.36
C THR A 98 2.97 5.66 10.21
N TYR A 99 1.73 5.85 9.75
CA TYR A 99 0.71 6.62 10.46
C TYR A 99 -0.67 6.04 10.13
N PRO A 100 -1.69 6.23 11.00
CA PRO A 100 -3.04 5.76 10.73
C PRO A 100 -3.59 6.27 9.38
N GLY A 101 -3.98 5.34 8.52
CA GLY A 101 -4.49 5.65 7.18
C GLY A 101 -3.42 5.85 6.10
N ALA A 102 -2.14 5.61 6.38
CA ALA A 102 -1.10 5.49 5.35
C ALA A 102 -1.43 4.35 4.37
N LEU A 103 -1.08 4.53 3.09
CA LEU A 103 -1.15 3.49 2.07
C LEU A 103 0.27 3.02 1.79
N GLN A 104 0.53 1.72 1.93
CA GLN A 104 1.85 1.14 1.77
C GLN A 104 1.83 0.00 0.76
N LEU A 105 2.93 -0.20 0.05
CA LEU A 105 3.08 -1.33 -0.87
C LEU A 105 3.39 -2.61 -0.10
N VAL A 106 2.76 -3.71 -0.52
CA VAL A 106 2.97 -5.05 0.05
C VAL A 106 4.05 -5.75 -0.78
N ASN A 107 5.29 -5.71 -0.32
CA ASN A 107 6.46 -6.23 -1.02
C ASN A 107 7.61 -6.57 -0.04
N GLY A 108 8.79 -6.92 -0.56
CA GLY A 108 9.97 -7.25 0.26
C GLY A 108 10.41 -6.10 1.19
N ASP A 109 10.32 -4.85 0.74
CA ASP A 109 10.65 -3.69 1.59
C ASP A 109 9.74 -3.60 2.82
N PHE A 110 8.47 -4.02 2.70
CA PHE A 110 7.56 -4.12 3.84
C PHE A 110 7.99 -5.19 4.84
N VAL A 111 8.43 -6.36 4.34
CA VAL A 111 8.98 -7.46 5.16
C VAL A 111 10.23 -7.02 5.92
N ASP A 112 11.06 -6.18 5.31
CA ASP A 112 12.30 -5.62 5.89
C ASP A 112 12.05 -4.40 6.80
N ASN A 113 10.81 -4.17 7.23
CA ASN A 113 10.38 -3.03 8.05
C ASN A 113 10.70 -1.65 7.44
N LYS A 114 10.77 -1.55 6.10
CA LYS A 114 11.06 -0.32 5.33
C LYS A 114 9.98 -0.03 4.28
N PRO A 115 8.70 0.02 4.67
CA PRO A 115 7.60 0.08 3.71
C PRO A 115 7.74 1.25 2.72
N ASN A 116 7.31 1.03 1.48
CA ASN A 116 7.19 2.11 0.51
C ASN A 116 5.81 2.77 0.63
N LEU A 117 5.79 4.10 0.74
CA LEU A 117 4.56 4.87 0.84
C LEU A 117 3.95 5.11 -0.55
N LEU A 118 2.65 4.83 -0.70
CA LEU A 118 1.87 5.22 -1.87
C LEU A 118 1.28 6.62 -1.63
N THR A 119 1.86 7.62 -2.30
CA THR A 119 1.43 9.02 -2.17
C THR A 119 0.44 9.41 -3.27
N ALA A 120 -0.77 9.81 -2.88
CA ALA A 120 -1.80 10.33 -3.77
C ALA A 120 -2.66 11.37 -3.03
N LYS A 121 -3.48 12.15 -3.75
CA LYS A 121 -4.51 12.99 -3.10
C LYS A 121 -5.51 12.07 -2.39
N ARG A 122 -5.82 12.37 -1.14
CA ARG A 122 -6.66 11.52 -0.27
C ARG A 122 -7.97 12.22 0.05
N LYS A 123 -9.04 11.43 0.16
CA LYS A 123 -10.30 11.88 0.78
C LYS A 123 -10.13 11.89 2.32
N PRO A 124 -11.00 12.61 3.05
CA PRO A 124 -11.01 12.59 4.50
C PRO A 124 -11.11 11.17 5.08
N LEU A 125 -10.52 10.94 6.24
CA LEU A 125 -10.69 9.70 7.02
C LEU A 125 -10.91 10.03 8.49
N ASN A 126 -11.51 9.09 9.22
CA ASN A 126 -11.67 9.20 10.67
C ASN A 126 -10.57 8.38 11.35
N ILE A 127 -9.95 8.98 12.36
CA ILE A 127 -9.06 8.27 13.30
C ILE A 127 -9.72 8.22 14.67
N SER A 128 -9.44 7.15 15.41
CA SER A 128 -9.85 7.00 16.80
C SER A 128 -8.62 6.65 17.64
N ILE A 129 -8.51 7.25 18.82
CA ILE A 129 -7.53 6.85 19.82
C ILE A 129 -8.22 6.02 20.91
N ASP A 130 -7.48 5.14 21.59
CA ASP A 130 -8.01 4.26 22.64
C ASP A 130 -7.42 4.59 24.02
N LEU A 131 -7.43 5.88 24.37
CA LEU A 131 -7.07 6.33 25.72
C LEU A 131 -8.29 6.21 26.66
N PRO A 132 -8.08 5.79 27.93
CA PRO A 132 -9.16 5.56 28.86
C PRO A 132 -9.88 6.86 29.24
N GLY A 133 -11.22 6.86 29.24
CA GLY A 133 -12.03 8.00 29.69
C GLY A 133 -12.49 8.97 28.60
N MET A 134 -12.04 8.83 27.36
CA MET A 134 -12.38 9.78 26.27
C MET A 134 -13.80 9.64 25.68
N GLY A 135 -14.49 8.51 25.91
CA GLY A 135 -15.86 8.30 25.44
C GLY A 135 -16.02 8.52 23.92
N LYS A 136 -16.84 9.50 23.53
CA LYS A 136 -17.12 9.84 22.11
C LYS A 136 -16.12 10.84 21.51
N GLU A 137 -15.39 11.58 22.35
CA GLU A 137 -14.43 12.61 21.92
C GLU A 137 -13.12 11.99 21.40
N LYS A 138 -12.99 10.67 21.47
CA LYS A 138 -11.84 9.89 20.99
C LYS A 138 -11.68 9.83 19.47
N ILE A 139 -12.64 10.36 18.70
CA ILE A 139 -12.70 10.25 17.24
C ILE A 139 -12.58 11.64 16.61
N THR A 140 -11.71 11.78 15.60
CA THR A 140 -11.60 13.01 14.80
C THR A 140 -11.52 12.71 13.31
N THR A 141 -11.96 13.67 12.48
CA THR A 141 -11.89 13.58 11.02
C THR A 141 -10.70 14.36 10.50
N VAL A 142 -9.80 13.69 9.78
CA VAL A 142 -8.65 14.28 9.12
C VAL A 142 -8.97 14.49 7.65
N ASN A 143 -9.15 15.75 7.22
CA ASN A 143 -9.61 16.07 5.86
C ASN A 143 -8.61 15.71 4.75
N ASN A 144 -7.31 15.87 5.00
CA ASN A 144 -6.24 15.52 4.07
C ASN A 144 -5.20 14.67 4.83
N PRO A 145 -5.34 13.33 4.84
CA PRO A 145 -4.51 12.45 5.67
C PRO A 145 -3.10 12.28 5.11
N THR A 146 -2.28 13.30 5.34
CA THR A 146 -0.81 13.24 5.26
C THR A 146 -0.24 12.90 6.64
N TYR A 147 1.01 12.47 6.70
CA TYR A 147 1.72 12.24 7.97
C TYR A 147 1.54 13.41 8.95
N GLY A 148 1.90 14.64 8.55
CA GLY A 148 1.83 15.80 9.44
C GLY A 148 0.42 16.14 9.92
N ASN A 149 -0.61 16.00 9.06
CA ASN A 149 -1.99 16.29 9.46
C ASN A 149 -2.55 15.21 10.39
N VAL A 150 -2.19 13.94 10.18
CA VAL A 150 -2.59 12.84 11.06
C VAL A 150 -1.87 12.93 12.40
N SER A 151 -0.57 13.21 12.41
CA SER A 151 0.21 13.43 13.63
C SER A 151 -0.37 14.59 14.45
N GLY A 152 -0.65 15.74 13.82
CA GLY A 152 -1.28 16.87 14.53
C GLY A 152 -2.66 16.52 15.10
N ALA A 153 -3.48 15.75 14.37
CA ALA A 153 -4.77 15.29 14.88
C ALA A 153 -4.64 14.30 16.04
N ILE A 154 -3.58 13.48 16.08
CA ILE A 154 -3.26 12.63 17.23
C ILE A 154 -2.82 13.49 18.42
N ASP A 155 -1.95 14.47 18.20
CA ASP A 155 -1.49 15.39 19.25
C ASP A 155 -2.67 16.15 19.89
N ASP A 156 -3.64 16.58 19.08
CA ASP A 156 -4.88 17.22 19.55
C ASP A 156 -5.71 16.27 20.42
N LEU A 157 -5.88 15.01 20.00
CA LEU A 157 -6.59 13.98 20.76
C LEU A 157 -5.90 13.65 22.08
N VAL A 158 -4.57 13.58 22.09
CA VAL A 158 -3.77 13.35 23.30
C VAL A 158 -3.83 14.56 24.24
N SER A 159 -3.85 15.79 23.69
CA SER A 159 -3.97 17.01 24.48
C SER A 159 -5.34 17.19 25.12
N LEU A 160 -6.38 16.60 24.51
CA LEU A 160 -7.75 16.60 25.04
C LEU A 160 -7.93 15.63 26.22
N TRP A 161 -7.15 14.54 26.27
CA TRP A 161 -7.19 13.53 27.32
C TRP A 161 -6.48 13.99 28.60
#